data_AF-A0A5C9A9T6-F1
#
_entry.id   AF-A0A5C9A9T6-F1
#
_cell.length_a   1.000
_cell.length_b   1.000
_cell.length_c   1.000
_cell.angle_alpha   90.00
_cell.angle_beta   90.00
_cell.angle_gamma   90.00
#
_symmetry.space_group_name_H-M   'P 1'
#
loop_
_entity.id
_entity.type
_entity.pdbx_description
1 polymer ?
#
loop_
_entity_poly.entity_id
_entity_poly.type
_entity_poly.pdbx_seq_one_letter_code
_entity_poly.pdbx_strand_id
1 'polypeptide(L)'
;DFDVTTNATPEQVRKLFRNCRLVGRRFRLAHVMFGPEIIEVATFRGHHEGNISDRTTSQRGQNGMLLRDNIFGSIEEDAQRRDFTINSLYYSVADFTVRDYVGGMKDLKDGVIRLIGNPETRYREDPVRMLRAVRFAAKLGMRISPETAEPIPRLATLLNDIPPARLFEESLKLLQAGYGYETYKLLCEYHLFQPLFPTITRYFTENGDSPMERIIEQVLKNTDTRIHNDMRVNPAFLFAAMFWYPLLETAQKIAQESGLTYHDAFALAMNDVLDEACRSLAIPKRLTT
;
A
#
# COMPACT_ATOMS: atom_id res chain seq x y z
N ASP A 1 7.66 13.51 6.96
CA ASP A 1 8.79 12.56 7.02
C ASP A 1 9.91 13.04 6.12
N PHE A 2 11.15 12.85 6.57
CA PHE A 2 12.36 13.16 5.81
C PHE A 2 13.11 11.85 5.56
N ASP A 3 13.15 11.44 4.29
CA ASP A 3 13.89 10.26 3.85
C ASP A 3 15.21 10.72 3.22
N VAL A 4 16.32 10.27 3.78
CA VAL A 4 17.67 10.58 3.30
C VAL A 4 18.22 9.37 2.57
N THR A 5 18.94 9.61 1.49
CA THR A 5 19.61 8.55 0.74
C THR A 5 21.07 8.88 0.50
N THR A 6 21.92 7.86 0.51
CA THR A 6 23.38 8.01 0.51
C THR A 6 24.06 6.85 -0.21
N ASN A 7 25.29 7.08 -0.67
CA ASN A 7 26.17 6.02 -1.15
C ASN A 7 26.90 5.29 -0.01
N ALA A 8 26.77 5.74 1.25
CA ALA A 8 27.34 5.03 2.40
C ALA A 8 26.57 3.73 2.68
N THR A 9 27.28 2.62 2.89
CA THR A 9 26.66 1.33 3.21
C THR A 9 25.99 1.37 4.60
N PRO A 10 25.00 0.49 4.88
CA PRO A 10 24.34 0.47 6.19
C PRO A 10 25.31 0.34 7.37
N GLU A 11 26.39 -0.44 7.20
CA GLU A 11 27.46 -0.56 8.18
C GLU A 11 28.25 0.74 8.37
N GLN A 12 28.54 1.48 7.30
CA GLN A 12 29.21 2.79 7.37
C GLN A 12 28.32 3.83 8.05
N VAL A 13 27.03 3.86 7.72
CA VAL A 13 26.05 4.74 8.39
C VAL A 13 25.98 4.42 9.88
N ARG A 14 25.89 3.13 10.25
CA ARG A 14 25.90 2.70 11.66
C ARG A 14 27.21 3.06 12.37
N LYS A 15 28.35 2.99 11.67
CA LYS A 15 29.65 3.38 12.25
C LYS A 15 29.74 4.89 12.48
N LEU A 16 29.18 5.69 11.58
CA LEU A 16 29.16 7.15 11.67
C LEU A 16 28.18 7.65 12.73
N PHE A 17 26.99 7.06 12.80
CA PHE A 17 25.93 7.43 13.73
C PHE A 17 25.74 6.36 14.80
N ARG A 18 26.29 6.59 16.01
CA ARG A 18 26.18 5.64 17.13
C ARG A 18 24.74 5.40 17.61
N ASN A 19 23.85 6.36 17.35
CA ASN A 19 22.40 6.34 17.59
C ASN A 19 21.60 5.71 16.44
N CYS A 20 22.26 5.10 15.45
CA CYS A 20 21.61 4.40 14.35
C CYS A 20 21.17 2.98 14.74
N ARG A 21 19.95 2.61 14.36
CA ARG A 21 19.46 1.23 14.40
C ARG A 21 19.23 0.73 12.99
N LEU A 22 19.79 -0.43 12.67
CA LEU A 22 19.51 -1.09 11.39
C LEU A 22 18.19 -1.84 11.50
N VAL A 23 17.25 -1.52 10.60
CA VAL A 23 15.90 -2.07 10.54
C VAL A 23 15.72 -2.77 9.18
N GLY A 24 14.90 -3.83 9.18
CA GLY A 24 14.59 -4.58 7.96
C GLY A 24 15.59 -5.70 7.68
N ARG A 25 15.06 -6.91 7.40
CA ARG A 25 15.86 -8.07 6.97
C ARG A 25 16.01 -8.16 5.44
N ARG A 26 14.97 -7.74 4.71
CA ARG A 26 14.88 -7.82 3.23
C ARG A 26 15.50 -6.62 2.53
N PHE A 27 15.29 -5.43 3.10
CA PHE A 27 15.90 -4.16 2.72
C PHE A 27 16.54 -3.60 3.97
N ARG A 28 17.87 -3.44 3.99
CA ARG A 28 18.54 -2.84 5.15
C ARG A 28 18.36 -1.33 5.10
N LEU A 29 17.62 -0.79 6.07
CA LEU A 29 17.43 0.64 6.29
C LEU A 29 18.11 1.03 7.60
N ALA A 30 18.70 2.23 7.63
CA ALA A 30 19.28 2.80 8.83
C ALA A 30 18.30 3.84 9.41
N HIS A 31 17.79 3.60 10.60
CA HIS A 31 16.97 4.57 11.33
C HIS A 31 17.88 5.35 12.28
N VAL A 32 18.07 6.63 12.01
CA VAL A 32 18.85 7.53 12.86
C VAL A 32 17.90 8.29 13.78
N MET A 33 18.01 8.03 15.08
CA MET A 33 17.16 8.68 16.09
C MET A 33 17.69 10.09 16.40
N PHE A 34 16.88 11.12 16.18
CA PHE A 34 17.21 12.49 16.52
C PHE A 34 16.14 13.10 17.43
N GLY A 35 16.34 12.98 18.76
CA GLY A 35 15.32 13.34 19.73
C GLY A 35 14.05 12.48 19.56
N PRO A 36 12.86 13.07 19.40
CA PRO A 36 11.63 12.34 19.11
C PRO A 36 11.48 11.94 17.63
N GLU A 37 12.31 12.48 16.74
CA GLU A 37 12.22 12.22 15.30
C GLU A 37 13.09 11.04 14.87
N ILE A 38 12.64 10.36 13.82
CA ILE A 38 13.36 9.27 13.18
C ILE A 38 13.64 9.70 11.75
N ILE A 39 14.91 9.73 11.38
CA ILE A 39 15.33 9.97 9.99
C ILE A 39 15.64 8.62 9.37
N GLU A 40 14.92 8.29 8.30
CA GLU A 40 15.17 7.09 7.52
C GLU A 40 16.32 7.34 6.56
N VAL A 41 17.38 6.55 6.66
CA VAL A 41 18.57 6.63 5.81
C VAL A 41 18.70 5.35 4.98
N ALA A 42 18.56 5.49 3.66
CA ALA A 42 18.64 4.39 2.71
C ALA A 42 19.89 4.48 1.82
N THR A 43 20.63 3.38 1.71
CA THR A 43 21.74 3.30 0.75
C THR A 43 21.20 3.15 -0.68
N PHE A 44 21.82 3.82 -1.66
CA PHE A 44 21.48 3.68 -3.09
C PHE A 44 21.48 2.23 -3.55
N ARG A 45 20.48 1.84 -4.34
CA ARG A 45 20.34 0.48 -4.89
C ARG A 45 20.89 0.40 -6.31
N GLY A 46 21.68 -0.63 -6.59
CA GLY A 46 22.24 -0.91 -7.93
C GLY A 46 21.44 -1.93 -8.73
N HIS A 47 21.80 -2.12 -10.00
CA HIS A 47 21.24 -3.17 -10.85
C HIS A 47 21.86 -4.55 -10.58
N HIS A 48 21.11 -5.61 -10.92
CA HIS A 48 21.67 -6.95 -11.02
C HIS A 48 22.50 -7.05 -12.29
N GLU A 49 23.78 -6.70 -12.26
CA GLU A 49 24.68 -7.12 -13.33
C GLU A 49 24.83 -8.65 -13.29
N GLY A 50 24.75 -9.30 -14.46
CA GLY A 50 24.72 -10.74 -14.66
C GLY A 50 26.01 -11.50 -14.31
N ASN A 51 26.60 -11.23 -13.14
CA ASN A 51 27.68 -12.04 -12.61
C ASN A 51 27.10 -13.26 -11.88
N ILE A 52 27.17 -14.40 -12.57
CA ILE A 52 26.77 -15.75 -12.15
C ILE A 52 27.48 -16.23 -10.85
N SER A 53 28.40 -15.44 -10.28
CA SER A 53 29.21 -15.84 -9.13
C SER A 53 28.59 -15.61 -7.75
N ASP A 54 27.45 -14.92 -7.62
CA ASP A 54 26.88 -14.63 -6.28
C ASP A 54 25.40 -15.07 -6.14
N ARG A 55 25.20 -16.40 -6.19
CA ARG A 55 23.90 -17.06 -5.91
C ARG A 55 23.39 -16.88 -4.46
N THR A 56 24.11 -16.10 -3.65
CA THR A 56 23.86 -15.95 -2.21
C THR A 56 23.06 -14.69 -1.83
N THR A 57 22.92 -13.72 -2.73
CA THR A 57 22.55 -12.34 -2.34
C THR A 57 21.16 -11.89 -2.81
N SER A 58 20.59 -12.54 -3.83
CA SER A 58 19.23 -12.27 -4.31
C SER A 58 18.48 -13.56 -4.60
N GLN A 59 17.53 -13.91 -3.75
CA GLN A 59 16.57 -14.97 -4.07
C GLN A 59 15.37 -14.32 -4.76
N ARG A 60 14.90 -14.86 -5.88
CA ARG A 60 13.56 -14.58 -6.41
C ARG A 60 12.65 -15.69 -5.92
N GLY A 61 11.46 -15.36 -5.42
CA GLY A 61 10.47 -16.37 -5.03
C GLY A 61 9.99 -17.15 -6.25
N GLN A 62 9.34 -18.29 -6.03
CA GLN A 62 8.74 -19.09 -7.11
C GLN A 62 7.77 -18.27 -7.97
N ASN A 63 7.24 -17.17 -7.44
CA ASN A 63 6.28 -16.27 -8.09
C ASN A 63 6.94 -15.02 -8.71
N GLY A 64 8.28 -14.97 -8.83
CA GLY A 64 9.00 -13.82 -9.40
C GLY A 64 9.25 -12.63 -8.45
N MET A 65 8.72 -12.67 -7.23
CA MET A 65 8.88 -11.61 -6.23
C MET A 65 10.32 -11.57 -5.64
N LEU A 66 10.93 -10.39 -5.53
CA LEU A 66 12.33 -10.20 -5.10
C LEU A 66 12.57 -10.47 -3.59
N LEU A 67 13.03 -11.64 -3.16
CA LEU A 67 13.16 -12.02 -1.74
C LEU A 67 14.34 -11.36 -0.98
N ARG A 68 15.41 -10.93 -1.65
CA ARG A 68 16.53 -10.17 -1.06
C ARG A 68 17.13 -9.22 -2.11
N ASP A 69 17.41 -7.99 -1.68
CA ASP A 69 17.80 -6.91 -2.60
C ASP A 69 18.77 -5.91 -1.92
N ASN A 70 19.97 -6.39 -1.59
CA ASN A 70 21.03 -5.59 -0.94
C ASN A 70 22.19 -5.32 -1.92
N ILE A 71 21.87 -4.97 -3.17
CA ILE A 71 22.87 -4.54 -4.15
C ILE A 71 22.92 -3.02 -4.12
N PHE A 72 24.12 -2.48 -3.89
CA PHE A 72 24.33 -1.04 -3.84
C PHE A 72 24.92 -0.54 -5.16
N GLY A 73 24.54 0.68 -5.54
CA GLY A 73 24.89 1.24 -6.84
C GLY A 73 24.99 2.76 -6.82
N SER A 74 24.94 3.34 -8.01
CA SER A 74 24.93 4.80 -8.17
C SER A 74 23.54 5.40 -7.85
N ILE A 75 23.51 6.72 -7.67
CA ILE A 75 22.27 7.47 -7.47
C ILE A 75 21.31 7.35 -8.68
N GLU A 76 21.85 7.27 -9.90
CA GLU A 76 21.06 7.13 -11.11
C GLU A 76 20.41 5.74 -11.18
N GLU A 77 21.13 4.70 -10.76
CA GLU A 77 20.56 3.36 -10.65
C GLU A 77 19.45 3.29 -9.60
N ASP A 78 19.63 3.93 -8.44
CA ASP A 78 18.60 4.00 -7.41
C ASP A 78 17.33 4.68 -7.94
N ALA A 79 17.50 5.75 -8.71
CA ALA A 79 16.39 6.50 -9.30
C ALA A 79 15.54 5.63 -10.23
N GLN A 80 16.15 4.70 -10.98
CA GLN A 80 15.46 3.76 -11.87
C GLN A 80 14.67 2.67 -11.10
N ARG A 81 15.09 2.36 -9.87
CA ARG A 81 14.46 1.33 -9.04
C ARG A 81 13.30 1.85 -8.20
N ARG A 82 13.13 3.17 -8.11
CA ARG A 82 11.95 3.79 -7.47
C ARG A 82 10.67 3.51 -8.26
N ASP A 83 9.54 3.71 -7.59
CA ASP A 83 8.24 3.36 -8.17
C ASP A 83 7.77 4.43 -9.16
N PHE A 84 7.77 5.71 -8.75
CA PHE A 84 7.16 6.80 -9.51
C PHE A 84 8.15 7.95 -9.76
N THR A 85 8.00 8.62 -10.90
CA THR A 85 8.88 9.72 -11.34
C THR A 85 8.95 10.85 -10.32
N ILE A 86 7.81 11.32 -9.83
CA ILE A 86 7.72 12.39 -8.82
C ILE A 86 8.32 12.03 -7.46
N ASN A 87 8.44 10.74 -7.15
CA ASN A 87 9.04 10.24 -5.92
C ASN A 87 10.55 9.94 -6.08
N SER A 88 11.14 10.30 -7.23
CA SER A 88 12.53 10.02 -7.62
C SER A 88 13.33 11.30 -7.89
N LEU A 89 12.99 12.38 -7.18
CA LEU A 89 13.73 13.65 -7.19
C LEU A 89 14.71 13.68 -6.01
N TYR A 90 15.98 14.00 -6.28
CA TYR A 90 17.04 14.00 -5.28
C TYR A 90 17.54 15.41 -5.03
N TYR A 91 17.39 15.89 -3.79
CA TYR A 91 17.88 17.20 -3.38
C TYR A 91 19.18 17.06 -2.58
N SER A 92 20.14 17.96 -2.83
CA SER A 92 21.40 18.01 -2.11
C SER A 92 21.59 19.38 -1.45
N VAL A 93 21.79 19.39 -0.13
CA VAL A 93 22.10 20.61 0.64
C VAL A 93 23.51 21.14 0.36
N ALA A 94 24.38 20.34 -0.25
CA ALA A 94 25.77 20.72 -0.51
C ALA A 94 25.91 21.68 -1.71
N ASP A 95 25.04 21.52 -2.70
CA ASP A 95 25.05 22.30 -3.94
C ASP A 95 23.70 23.00 -4.22
N PHE A 96 22.69 22.79 -3.37
CA PHE A 96 21.34 23.33 -3.49
C PHE A 96 20.65 22.96 -4.81
N THR A 97 21.04 21.83 -5.41
CA THR A 97 20.48 21.35 -6.67
C THR A 97 19.49 20.21 -6.46
N VAL A 98 18.50 20.13 -7.37
CA VAL A 98 17.61 18.98 -7.52
C VAL A 98 18.04 18.21 -8.75
N ARG A 99 18.36 16.92 -8.57
CA ARG A 99 18.69 16.00 -9.65
C ARG A 99 17.46 15.19 -10.03
N ASP A 100 17.14 15.21 -11.31
CA ASP A 100 16.04 14.48 -11.93
C ASP A 100 16.58 13.59 -13.05
N TYR A 101 16.52 12.27 -12.84
CA TYR A 101 17.01 11.27 -13.80
C TYR A 101 15.90 10.65 -14.65
N VAL A 102 14.62 10.96 -14.36
CA VAL A 102 13.47 10.23 -14.91
C VAL A 102 12.36 11.14 -15.44
N GLY A 103 12.55 12.46 -15.39
CA GLY A 103 11.54 13.45 -15.80
C GLY A 103 10.50 13.75 -14.72
N GLY A 104 10.82 13.50 -13.44
CA GLY A 104 9.93 13.74 -12.31
C GLY A 104 9.49 15.19 -12.18
N MET A 105 10.34 16.17 -12.52
CA MET A 105 9.98 17.60 -12.46
C MET A 105 8.89 17.95 -13.48
N LYS A 106 8.92 17.32 -14.66
CA LYS A 106 7.91 17.52 -15.70
C LYS A 106 6.59 16.88 -15.28
N ASP A 107 6.61 15.62 -14.85
CA ASP A 107 5.40 14.94 -14.39
C ASP A 107 4.78 15.63 -13.16
N LEU A 108 5.61 16.18 -12.27
CA LEU A 108 5.15 16.98 -11.12
C LEU A 108 4.43 18.26 -11.58
N LYS A 109 5.00 18.96 -12.57
CA LYS A 109 4.38 20.16 -13.15
C LYS A 109 3.07 19.85 -13.88
N ASP A 110 3.03 18.73 -14.59
CA ASP A 110 1.88 18.31 -15.39
C ASP A 110 0.81 17.58 -14.55
N GLY A 111 1.09 17.28 -13.27
CA GLY A 111 0.18 16.58 -12.37
C GLY A 111 -0.06 15.11 -12.76
N VAL A 112 1.02 14.37 -13.05
CA VAL A 112 0.98 13.00 -13.56
C VAL A 112 1.69 12.02 -12.63
N ILE A 113 1.01 10.93 -12.28
CA ILE A 113 1.61 9.76 -11.62
C ILE A 113 2.08 8.78 -12.71
N ARG A 114 3.40 8.71 -12.91
CA ARG A 114 4.03 7.81 -13.89
C ARG A 114 4.94 6.81 -13.20
N LEU A 115 4.80 5.54 -13.55
CA LEU A 115 5.70 4.49 -13.08
C LEU A 115 7.03 4.53 -13.83
N ILE A 116 8.13 4.26 -13.14
CA ILE A 116 9.46 4.19 -13.75
C ILE A 116 9.67 2.80 -14.37
N GLY A 117 10.10 2.74 -15.64
CA GLY A 117 10.31 1.48 -16.36
C GLY A 117 9.01 0.88 -16.93
N ASN A 118 9.02 -0.42 -17.25
CA ASN A 118 7.85 -1.09 -17.85
C ASN A 118 6.77 -1.40 -16.80
N PRO A 119 5.54 -0.85 -16.90
CA PRO A 119 4.50 -1.04 -15.89
C PRO A 119 4.13 -2.51 -15.61
N GLU A 120 3.95 -3.31 -16.66
CA GLU A 120 3.58 -4.72 -16.51
C GLU A 120 4.67 -5.53 -15.77
N THR A 121 5.95 -5.31 -16.09
CA THR A 121 7.05 -5.97 -15.36
C THR A 121 7.08 -5.53 -13.89
N ARG A 122 6.97 -4.23 -13.63
CA ARG A 122 7.08 -3.67 -12.27
C ARG A 122 5.90 -4.09 -11.37
N TYR A 123 4.70 -4.24 -11.92
CA TYR A 123 3.55 -4.75 -11.17
C TYR A 123 3.67 -6.23 -10.85
N ARG A 124 4.22 -7.04 -11.76
CA ARG A 124 4.49 -8.47 -11.47
C ARG A 124 5.58 -8.66 -10.42
N GLU A 125 6.58 -7.79 -10.39
CA GLU A 125 7.61 -7.80 -9.35
C GLU A 125 7.08 -7.43 -7.96
N ASP A 126 6.19 -6.43 -7.90
CA ASP A 126 5.55 -5.99 -6.67
C ASP A 126 4.14 -5.41 -6.95
N PRO A 127 3.08 -6.22 -6.78
CA PRO A 127 1.72 -5.80 -7.12
C PRO A 127 1.20 -4.64 -6.23
N VAL A 128 1.82 -4.39 -5.07
CA VAL A 128 1.50 -3.25 -4.19
C VAL A 128 1.73 -1.91 -4.90
N ARG A 129 2.56 -1.85 -5.95
CA ARG A 129 2.74 -0.63 -6.75
C ARG A 129 1.45 -0.14 -7.39
N MET A 130 0.51 -1.03 -7.71
CA MET A 130 -0.83 -0.65 -8.21
C MET A 130 -1.60 0.14 -7.14
N LEU A 131 -1.62 -0.37 -5.91
CA LEU A 131 -2.24 0.32 -4.77
C LEU A 131 -1.58 1.67 -4.50
N ARG A 132 -0.25 1.74 -4.58
CA ARG A 132 0.49 3.00 -4.40
C ARG A 132 0.18 4.01 -5.49
N ALA A 133 0.03 3.60 -6.75
CA ALA A 133 -0.31 4.49 -7.86
C ALA A 133 -1.65 5.18 -7.60
N VAL A 134 -2.67 4.39 -7.24
CA VAL A 134 -4.00 4.89 -6.88
C VAL A 134 -3.95 5.80 -5.64
N ARG A 135 -3.20 5.40 -4.62
CA ARG A 135 -3.02 6.19 -3.39
C ARG A 135 -2.44 7.58 -3.68
N PHE A 136 -1.39 7.66 -4.50
CA PHE A 136 -0.76 8.93 -4.83
C PHE A 136 -1.64 9.79 -5.73
N ALA A 137 -2.34 9.17 -6.69
CA ALA A 137 -3.30 9.88 -7.54
C ALA A 137 -4.40 10.56 -6.71
N ALA A 138 -5.03 9.82 -5.79
CA ALA A 138 -6.04 10.36 -4.89
C ALA A 138 -5.48 11.44 -3.94
N LYS A 139 -4.37 11.16 -3.27
CA LYS A 139 -3.78 12.08 -2.27
C LYS A 139 -3.32 13.41 -2.88
N LEU A 140 -2.75 13.38 -4.07
CA LEU A 140 -2.15 14.56 -4.70
C LEU A 140 -3.09 15.27 -5.68
N GLY A 141 -4.27 14.69 -5.96
CA GLY A 141 -5.17 15.19 -7.00
C GLY A 141 -4.54 15.12 -8.40
N MET A 142 -3.70 14.11 -8.64
CA MET A 142 -2.95 13.92 -9.89
C MET A 142 -3.53 12.75 -10.69
N ARG A 143 -3.43 12.81 -12.03
CA ARG A 143 -3.90 11.72 -12.90
C ARG A 143 -2.83 10.65 -13.08
N ILE A 144 -3.23 9.39 -13.21
CA ILE A 144 -2.31 8.30 -13.56
C ILE A 144 -2.00 8.38 -15.07
N SER A 145 -0.73 8.24 -15.44
CA SER A 145 -0.34 8.20 -16.86
C SER A 145 -1.03 7.04 -17.58
N PRO A 146 -1.52 7.19 -18.83
CA PRO A 146 -2.22 6.13 -19.54
C PRO A 146 -1.45 4.80 -19.61
N GLU A 147 -0.14 4.86 -19.84
CA GLU A 147 0.73 3.67 -19.87
C GLU A 147 0.82 2.95 -18.52
N THR A 148 0.73 3.73 -17.42
CA THR A 148 0.77 3.22 -16.05
C THR A 148 -0.61 2.69 -15.64
N ALA A 149 -1.69 3.28 -16.14
CA ALA A 149 -3.07 2.92 -15.83
C ALA A 149 -3.52 1.62 -16.52
N GLU A 150 -3.15 1.42 -17.79
CA GLU A 150 -3.65 0.31 -18.62
C GLU A 150 -3.49 -1.08 -17.98
N PRO A 151 -2.33 -1.45 -17.39
CA PRO A 151 -2.16 -2.81 -16.88
C PRO A 151 -2.87 -3.06 -15.55
N ILE A 152 -3.31 -2.01 -14.84
CA ILE A 152 -3.81 -2.13 -13.47
C ILE A 152 -5.05 -3.04 -13.39
N PRO A 153 -6.12 -2.85 -14.19
CA PRO A 153 -7.30 -3.71 -14.09
C PRO A 153 -6.99 -5.16 -14.49
N ARG A 154 -6.10 -5.37 -15.47
CA ARG A 154 -5.70 -6.71 -15.94
C ARG A 154 -4.90 -7.48 -14.89
N LEU A 155 -4.08 -6.78 -14.11
CA LEU A 155 -3.15 -7.35 -13.15
C LEU A 155 -3.66 -7.29 -11.70
N ALA A 156 -4.83 -6.72 -11.44
CA ALA A 156 -5.41 -6.55 -10.10
C ALA A 156 -5.45 -7.85 -9.28
N THR A 157 -5.70 -8.99 -9.93
CA THR A 157 -5.74 -10.32 -9.28
C THR A 157 -4.40 -10.77 -8.69
N LEU A 158 -3.28 -10.19 -9.13
CA LEU A 158 -1.95 -10.46 -8.52
C LEU A 158 -1.87 -10.01 -7.06
N LEU A 159 -2.79 -9.16 -6.59
CA LEU A 159 -2.86 -8.81 -5.18
C LEU A 159 -3.13 -10.02 -4.29
N ASN A 160 -3.80 -11.06 -4.80
CA ASN A 160 -4.10 -12.29 -4.04
C ASN A 160 -2.84 -13.08 -3.66
N ASP A 161 -1.73 -12.89 -4.38
CA ASP A 161 -0.44 -13.54 -4.08
C ASP A 161 0.34 -12.81 -2.97
N ILE A 162 -0.14 -11.64 -2.53
CA ILE A 162 0.52 -10.84 -1.50
C ILE A 162 0.10 -11.35 -0.11
N PRO A 163 1.05 -11.47 0.85
CA PRO A 163 0.72 -11.75 2.23
C PRO A 163 -0.38 -10.82 2.79
N PRO A 164 -1.47 -11.35 3.37
CA PRO A 164 -2.60 -10.55 3.86
C PRO A 164 -2.22 -9.46 4.87
N ALA A 165 -1.16 -9.66 5.66
CA ALA A 165 -0.66 -8.64 6.58
C ALA A 165 -0.11 -7.39 5.86
N ARG A 166 0.53 -7.58 4.70
CA ARG A 166 1.04 -6.46 3.89
C ARG A 166 -0.11 -5.71 3.21
N LEU A 167 -1.14 -6.42 2.75
CA LEU A 167 -2.34 -5.79 2.20
C LEU A 167 -3.11 -5.01 3.28
N PHE A 168 -3.16 -5.52 4.51
CA PHE A 168 -3.76 -4.80 5.64
C PHE A 168 -3.03 -3.48 5.95
N GLU A 169 -1.70 -3.47 5.97
CA GLU A 169 -0.94 -2.22 6.15
C GLU A 169 -1.20 -1.20 5.03
N GLU A 170 -1.28 -1.67 3.78
CA GLU A 170 -1.57 -0.79 2.65
C GLU A 170 -3.04 -0.33 2.64
N SER A 171 -4.01 -1.15 3.07
CA SER A 171 -5.42 -0.75 3.15
C SER A 171 -5.63 0.40 4.13
N LEU A 172 -4.92 0.40 5.26
CA LEU A 172 -4.93 1.54 6.19
C LEU A 172 -4.34 2.81 5.55
N LYS A 173 -3.24 2.69 4.80
CA LYS A 173 -2.63 3.83 4.09
C LYS A 173 -3.51 4.37 2.95
N LEU A 174 -4.39 3.53 2.40
CA LEU A 174 -5.34 3.89 1.36
C LEU A 174 -6.57 4.61 1.94
N LEU A 175 -7.22 3.98 2.92
CA LEU A 175 -8.55 4.38 3.38
C LEU A 175 -8.55 5.26 4.64
N GLN A 176 -7.45 5.27 5.39
CA GLN A 176 -7.35 5.96 6.69
C GLN A 176 -6.23 7.01 6.70
N ALA A 177 -5.85 7.52 5.53
CA ALA A 177 -4.83 8.56 5.38
C ALA A 177 -5.39 9.97 5.13
N GLY A 178 -6.72 10.15 5.23
CA GLY A 178 -7.40 11.42 4.99
C GLY A 178 -7.88 11.63 3.55
N TYR A 179 -7.71 10.61 2.70
CA TYR A 179 -8.10 10.64 1.27
C TYR A 179 -8.86 9.37 0.88
N GLY A 180 -9.49 8.71 1.85
CA GLY A 180 -10.11 7.40 1.70
C GLY A 180 -11.26 7.39 0.70
N TYR A 181 -12.07 8.45 0.63
CA TYR A 181 -13.20 8.49 -0.30
C TYR A 181 -12.76 8.55 -1.77
N GLU A 182 -11.83 9.46 -2.10
CA GLU A 182 -11.30 9.57 -3.46
C GLU A 182 -10.42 8.37 -3.82
N THR A 183 -9.69 7.82 -2.85
CA THR A 183 -8.95 6.56 -3.04
C THR A 183 -9.90 5.40 -3.33
N TYR A 184 -11.03 5.30 -2.63
CA TYR A 184 -12.03 4.25 -2.84
C TYR A 184 -12.63 4.30 -4.25
N LYS A 185 -13.01 5.48 -4.75
CA LYS A 185 -13.50 5.64 -6.13
C LYS A 185 -12.53 5.06 -7.15
N LEU A 186 -11.25 5.43 -7.05
CA LEU A 186 -10.22 4.92 -7.93
C LEU A 186 -10.00 3.41 -7.74
N LEU A 187 -10.02 2.89 -6.51
CA LEU A 187 -9.89 1.44 -6.28
C LEU A 187 -11.03 0.66 -6.96
N CYS A 188 -12.25 1.19 -6.96
CA CYS A 188 -13.39 0.60 -7.67
C CYS A 188 -13.22 0.71 -9.19
N GLU A 189 -12.88 1.89 -9.72
CA GLU A 189 -12.64 2.12 -11.16
C GLU A 189 -11.59 1.15 -11.72
N TYR A 190 -10.49 0.94 -10.98
CA TYR A 190 -9.38 0.08 -11.38
C TYR A 190 -9.54 -1.39 -10.97
N HIS A 191 -10.71 -1.81 -10.44
CA HIS A 191 -10.98 -3.18 -9.99
C HIS A 191 -10.01 -3.70 -8.90
N LEU A 192 -9.34 -2.78 -8.19
CA LEU A 192 -8.40 -3.08 -7.10
C LEU A 192 -9.12 -3.23 -5.74
N PHE A 193 -10.36 -2.77 -5.62
CA PHE A 193 -11.14 -2.94 -4.40
C PHE A 193 -11.52 -4.42 -4.16
N GLN A 194 -11.80 -5.18 -5.22
CA GLN A 194 -12.26 -6.57 -5.14
C GLN A 194 -11.25 -7.53 -4.50
N PRO A 195 -9.94 -7.52 -4.86
CA PRO A 195 -8.95 -8.35 -4.19
C PRO A 195 -8.75 -8.03 -2.70
N LEU A 196 -9.00 -6.79 -2.29
CA LEU A 196 -8.85 -6.37 -0.88
C LEU A 196 -10.08 -6.73 -0.04
N PHE A 197 -11.28 -6.59 -0.61
CA PHE A 197 -12.55 -6.73 0.11
C PHE A 197 -13.55 -7.63 -0.64
N PRO A 198 -13.23 -8.91 -0.90
CA PRO A 198 -14.09 -9.80 -1.66
C PRO A 198 -15.48 -9.95 -1.03
N THR A 199 -15.54 -10.05 0.30
CA THR A 199 -16.78 -10.11 1.09
C THR A 199 -17.68 -8.91 0.86
N ILE A 200 -17.13 -7.72 0.65
CA ILE A 200 -17.91 -6.49 0.41
C ILE A 200 -18.36 -6.44 -1.04
N THR A 201 -17.45 -6.68 -2.00
CA THR A 201 -17.75 -6.59 -3.43
C THR A 201 -18.87 -7.52 -3.89
N ARG A 202 -19.09 -8.64 -3.17
CA ARG A 202 -20.21 -9.56 -3.41
C ARG A 202 -21.59 -8.89 -3.29
N TYR A 203 -21.68 -7.82 -2.49
CA TYR A 203 -22.93 -7.11 -2.20
C TYR A 203 -23.08 -5.78 -2.95
N PHE A 204 -22.17 -5.44 -3.87
CA PHE A 204 -22.36 -4.27 -4.73
C PHE A 204 -23.55 -4.46 -5.67
N THR A 205 -24.22 -3.36 -5.97
CA THR A 205 -25.42 -3.35 -6.82
C THR A 205 -25.16 -2.61 -8.11
N GLU A 206 -25.81 -3.01 -9.21
CA GLU A 206 -25.64 -2.31 -10.51
C GLU A 206 -26.07 -0.83 -10.43
N ASN A 207 -27.03 -0.51 -9.56
CA ASN A 207 -27.49 0.85 -9.33
C ASN A 207 -26.49 1.70 -8.52
N GLY A 208 -25.56 1.08 -7.80
CA GLY A 208 -24.56 1.75 -6.98
C GLY A 208 -25.09 2.56 -5.78
N ASP A 209 -26.34 2.32 -5.36
CA ASP A 209 -27.02 3.11 -4.31
C ASP A 209 -27.58 2.24 -3.17
N SER A 210 -26.97 1.07 -2.93
CA SER A 210 -27.33 0.24 -1.79
C SER A 210 -27.01 0.96 -0.46
N PRO A 211 -27.70 0.62 0.64
CA PRO A 211 -27.37 1.14 1.97
C PRO A 211 -25.91 0.88 2.35
N MET A 212 -25.33 -0.23 1.91
CA MET A 212 -23.92 -0.58 2.12
C MET A 212 -22.98 0.38 1.39
N GLU A 213 -23.19 0.60 0.09
CA GLU A 213 -22.38 1.52 -0.71
C GLU A 213 -22.42 2.93 -0.12
N ARG A 214 -23.62 3.41 0.24
CA ARG A 214 -23.80 4.72 0.89
C ARG A 214 -23.10 4.84 2.25
N ILE A 215 -23.15 3.79 3.08
CA ILE A 215 -22.42 3.78 4.36
C ILE A 215 -20.91 3.82 4.13
N ILE A 216 -20.39 3.05 3.17
CA ILE A 216 -18.95 3.02 2.84
C ILE A 216 -18.50 4.41 2.39
N GLU A 217 -19.26 5.05 1.50
CA GLU A 217 -18.95 6.42 1.08
C GLU A 217 -18.94 7.39 2.26
N GLN A 218 -19.98 7.36 3.09
CA GLN A 218 -20.13 8.33 4.17
C GLN A 218 -19.09 8.12 5.28
N VAL A 219 -18.76 6.87 5.62
CA VAL A 219 -17.75 6.59 6.65
C VAL A 219 -16.36 7.03 6.19
N LEU A 220 -16.04 6.89 4.90
CA LEU A 220 -14.79 7.39 4.33
C LEU A 220 -14.74 8.91 4.31
N LYS A 221 -15.80 9.59 3.83
CA LYS A 221 -15.90 11.07 3.88
C LYS A 221 -15.75 11.62 5.30
N ASN A 222 -16.39 10.95 6.27
CA ASN A 222 -16.29 11.33 7.68
C ASN A 222 -14.86 11.10 8.21
N THR A 223 -14.23 9.97 7.87
CA THR A 223 -12.86 9.66 8.26
C THR A 223 -11.88 10.68 7.71
N ASP A 224 -12.04 11.06 6.43
CA ASP A 224 -11.23 12.09 5.77
C ASP A 224 -11.36 13.44 6.49
N THR A 225 -12.59 13.86 6.75
CA THR A 225 -12.89 15.07 7.53
C THR A 225 -12.28 15.02 8.93
N ARG A 226 -12.27 13.86 9.59
CA ARG A 226 -11.68 13.73 10.93
C ARG A 226 -10.17 13.88 10.92
N ILE A 227 -9.49 13.26 9.95
CA ILE A 227 -8.04 13.31 9.83
C ILE A 227 -7.58 14.74 9.49
N HIS A 228 -8.29 15.44 8.60
CA HIS A 228 -8.00 16.83 8.29
C HIS A 228 -8.20 17.80 9.46
N ASN A 229 -8.98 17.40 10.47
CA ASN A 229 -9.21 18.15 11.71
C ASN A 229 -8.32 17.66 12.87
N ASP A 230 -7.21 16.96 12.58
CA ASP A 230 -6.27 16.40 13.56
C ASP A 230 -6.91 15.51 14.65
N MET A 231 -8.08 14.93 14.34
CA MET A 231 -8.77 14.04 15.26
C MET A 231 -8.27 12.61 15.11
N ARG A 232 -8.14 11.92 16.25
CA ARG A 232 -7.84 10.48 16.26
C ARG A 232 -8.97 9.70 15.59
N VAL A 233 -8.56 8.71 14.80
CA VAL A 233 -9.44 7.77 14.10
C VAL A 233 -9.17 6.35 14.58
N ASN A 234 -10.23 5.55 14.71
CA ASN A 234 -10.13 4.15 15.14
C ASN A 234 -10.19 3.22 13.91
N PRO A 235 -9.12 2.46 13.59
CA PRO A 235 -9.15 1.51 12.49
C PRO A 235 -10.25 0.45 12.58
N ALA A 236 -10.57 -0.03 13.79
CA ALA A 236 -11.62 -1.04 13.98
C ALA A 236 -13.00 -0.51 13.58
N PHE A 237 -13.26 0.78 13.81
CA PHE A 237 -14.53 1.41 13.44
C PHE A 237 -14.76 1.41 11.93
N LEU A 238 -13.71 1.69 11.14
CA LEU A 238 -13.81 1.68 9.68
C LEU A 238 -14.22 0.29 9.17
N PHE A 239 -13.53 -0.76 9.60
CA PHE A 239 -13.86 -2.12 9.19
C PHE A 239 -15.25 -2.55 9.68
N ALA A 240 -15.59 -2.27 10.95
CA ALA A 240 -16.93 -2.59 11.47
C ALA A 240 -18.06 -1.91 10.68
N ALA A 241 -17.87 -0.64 10.28
CA ALA A 241 -18.84 0.08 9.45
C ALA A 241 -18.95 -0.52 8.04
N MET A 242 -17.82 -0.86 7.42
CA MET A 242 -17.77 -1.45 6.07
C MET A 242 -18.40 -2.85 6.02
N PHE A 243 -18.16 -3.68 7.04
CA PHE A 243 -18.68 -5.05 7.12
C PHE A 243 -20.07 -5.16 7.75
N TRP A 244 -20.68 -4.05 8.17
CA TRP A 244 -21.98 -4.06 8.86
C TRP A 244 -23.08 -4.76 8.07
N TYR A 245 -23.24 -4.43 6.77
CA TYR A 245 -24.26 -5.06 5.93
C TYR A 245 -23.92 -6.48 5.51
N PRO A 246 -22.67 -6.80 5.10
CA PRO A 246 -22.26 -8.19 4.90
C PRO A 246 -22.53 -9.08 6.13
N LEU A 247 -22.31 -8.54 7.33
CA LEU A 247 -22.63 -9.22 8.60
C LEU A 247 -24.13 -9.42 8.78
N LEU A 248 -24.94 -8.37 8.60
CA LEU A 248 -26.39 -8.46 8.76
C LEU A 248 -27.00 -9.49 7.80
N GLU A 249 -26.57 -9.49 6.54
CA GLU A 249 -27.10 -10.41 5.53
C GLU A 249 -26.70 -11.86 5.83
N THR A 250 -25.45 -12.07 6.28
CA THR A 250 -24.97 -13.39 6.71
C THR A 250 -25.71 -13.89 7.95
N ALA A 251 -25.94 -13.03 8.95
CA ALA A 251 -26.68 -13.37 10.16
C ALA A 251 -28.14 -13.72 9.86
N GLN A 252 -28.78 -12.95 8.98
CA GLN A 252 -30.16 -13.22 8.55
C GLN A 252 -30.27 -14.56 7.83
N LYS A 253 -29.33 -14.86 6.93
CA LYS A 253 -29.28 -16.14 6.23
C LYS A 253 -29.11 -17.32 7.20
N ILE A 254 -28.16 -17.24 8.14
CA ILE A 254 -27.93 -18.31 9.14
C ILE A 254 -29.16 -18.53 10.02
N ALA A 255 -29.81 -17.45 10.47
CA ALA A 255 -31.00 -17.53 11.31
C ALA A 255 -32.15 -18.27 10.59
N GLN A 256 -32.34 -18.02 9.30
CA GLN A 256 -33.39 -18.66 8.50
C GLN A 256 -33.06 -20.12 8.14
N GLU A 257 -31.81 -20.41 7.78
CA GLU A 257 -31.41 -21.74 7.31
C GLU A 257 -31.24 -22.76 8.44
N SER A 258 -30.77 -22.32 9.62
CA SER A 258 -30.37 -23.22 10.71
C SER A 258 -31.34 -23.25 11.89
N GLY A 259 -32.34 -22.37 11.92
CA GLY A 259 -33.31 -22.28 13.01
C GLY A 259 -32.71 -21.85 14.37
N LEU A 260 -31.48 -21.30 14.37
CA LEU A 260 -30.84 -20.71 15.56
C LEU A 260 -31.63 -19.48 16.04
N THR A 261 -31.45 -19.12 17.31
CA THR A 261 -31.86 -17.78 17.78
C THR A 261 -31.05 -16.71 17.04
N TYR A 262 -31.61 -15.51 16.87
CA TYR A 262 -30.90 -14.43 16.17
C TYR A 262 -29.58 -14.07 16.87
N HIS A 263 -29.53 -14.15 18.20
CA HIS A 263 -28.31 -13.90 18.96
C HIS A 263 -27.19 -14.88 18.59
N ASP A 264 -27.50 -16.18 18.53
CA ASP A 264 -26.51 -17.22 18.19
C ASP A 264 -26.12 -17.16 16.71
N ALA A 265 -27.09 -16.90 15.83
CA ALA A 265 -26.84 -16.70 14.40
C ALA A 265 -25.92 -15.49 14.13
N PHE A 266 -26.11 -14.40 14.87
CA PHE A 266 -25.27 -13.21 14.77
C PHE A 266 -23.83 -13.50 15.25
N ALA A 267 -23.67 -14.24 16.35
CA ALA A 267 -22.35 -14.64 16.85
C ALA A 267 -21.59 -15.52 15.84
N LEU A 268 -22.28 -16.45 15.17
CA LEU A 268 -21.70 -17.26 14.09
C LEU A 268 -21.33 -16.40 12.88
N ALA A 269 -22.24 -15.53 12.44
CA ALA A 269 -22.01 -14.65 11.30
C ALA A 269 -20.79 -13.72 11.50
N MET A 270 -20.57 -13.23 12.73
CA MET A 270 -19.38 -12.45 13.06
C MET A 270 -18.09 -13.23 12.79
N ASN A 271 -18.02 -14.50 13.23
CA ASN A 271 -16.85 -15.34 13.00
C ASN A 271 -16.65 -15.59 11.49
N ASP A 272 -17.70 -15.94 10.77
CA ASP A 272 -17.62 -16.26 9.34
C ASP A 272 -17.14 -15.06 8.51
N VAL A 273 -17.71 -13.86 8.76
CA VAL A 273 -17.35 -12.63 8.05
C VAL A 273 -15.92 -12.21 8.39
N LEU A 274 -15.53 -12.30 9.66
CA LEU A 274 -14.17 -11.98 10.09
C LEU A 274 -13.15 -12.96 9.51
N ASP A 275 -13.44 -14.26 9.46
CA ASP A 275 -12.55 -15.28 8.90
C ASP A 275 -12.40 -15.12 7.38
N GLU A 276 -13.49 -14.77 6.67
CA GLU A 276 -13.43 -14.45 5.24
C GLU A 276 -12.61 -13.17 4.98
N ALA A 277 -12.85 -12.11 5.74
CA ALA A 277 -12.06 -10.87 5.64
C ALA A 277 -10.59 -11.12 6.00
N CYS A 278 -10.30 -11.90 7.04
CA CYS A 278 -8.95 -12.22 7.51
C CYS A 278 -8.12 -13.01 6.48
N ARG A 279 -8.79 -13.77 5.59
CA ARG A 279 -8.11 -14.45 4.47
C ARG A 279 -7.54 -13.45 3.45
N SER A 280 -8.17 -12.30 3.29
CA SER A 280 -7.74 -11.27 2.32
C SER A 280 -6.85 -10.20 2.96
N LEU A 281 -7.19 -9.78 4.17
CA LEU A 281 -6.48 -8.78 4.96
C LEU A 281 -6.25 -9.35 6.35
N ALA A 282 -5.00 -9.55 6.79
CA ALA A 282 -4.77 -10.09 8.15
C ALA A 282 -5.06 -9.02 9.21
N ILE A 283 -6.33 -8.88 9.60
CA ILE A 283 -6.79 -7.93 10.62
C ILE A 283 -6.23 -8.38 11.97
N PRO A 284 -5.45 -7.54 12.68
CA PRO A 284 -4.89 -7.90 13.97
C PRO A 284 -5.98 -8.21 15.00
N LYS A 285 -5.76 -9.19 15.87
CA LYS A 285 -6.71 -9.56 16.94
C LYS A 285 -7.18 -8.38 17.78
N ARG A 286 -6.30 -7.40 18.05
CA ARG A 286 -6.62 -6.16 18.77
C ARG A 286 -7.77 -5.36 18.13
N LEU A 287 -8.02 -5.52 16.83
CA LEU A 287 -9.10 -4.84 16.12
C LEU A 287 -10.35 -5.72 15.93
N THR A 288 -10.23 -7.03 16.13
CA THR A 288 -11.35 -7.99 15.97
C THR A 288 -11.99 -8.40 17.30
N THR A 289 -11.33 -8.13 18.44
CA THR A 289 -11.81 -8.37 19.81
C THR A 289 -12.15 -7.05 20.49
#